data_AF-A0AAN8FBM8-F1
#
_entry.id   AF-A0AAN8FBM8-F1
#
_cell.length_a   1.000
_cell.length_b   1.000
_cell.length_c   1.000
_cell.angle_alpha   90.00
_cell.angle_beta   90.00
_cell.angle_gamma   90.00
#
_symmetry.space_group_name_H-M   'P 1'
#
loop_
_entity.id
_entity.type
_entity.pdbx_description
1 polymer ?
#
loop_
_entity_poly.entity_id
_entity_poly.type
_entity_poly.pdbx_seq_one_letter_code
_entity_poly.pdbx_strand_id
1 'polypeptide(L)'
;VVHFLSILSIQLSSICYSAMDLKLTLENPQKTTMCRNRNADRCLKLEESAFRVHRGMLHSSPVLERLLMKGARTMLHLDYLKADQKHFTPIGLNMVIEWMYGTRIEFSTEHLTDALAAAFALEMYDMVEAVEQAVLKYQSISHSTRSRFTNDALCWFADIDF
;
A
#
# COMPACT_ATOMS: atom_id res chain seq x y z
N VAL A 1 2.44 -18.71 2.37
CA VAL A 1 1.75 -17.54 2.97
C VAL A 1 2.23 -17.26 4.39
N VAL A 2 2.18 -18.22 5.33
CA VAL A 2 2.60 -18.02 6.74
C VAL A 2 4.08 -17.65 6.91
N HIS A 3 4.96 -18.16 6.04
CA HIS A 3 6.40 -17.84 6.03
C HIS A 3 6.75 -16.46 5.44
N PHE A 4 5.84 -15.84 4.69
CA PHE A 4 6.03 -14.51 4.10
C PHE A 4 5.67 -13.40 5.10
N LEU A 5 4.62 -13.62 5.88
CA LEU A 5 4.20 -12.71 6.94
C LEU A 5 5.23 -12.58 8.07
N SER A 6 6.03 -13.62 8.34
CA SER A 6 7.09 -13.56 9.35
C SER A 6 8.29 -12.73 8.92
N ILE A 7 8.69 -12.78 7.64
CA ILE A 7 9.78 -11.94 7.10
C ILE A 7 9.35 -10.47 7.03
N LEU A 8 8.11 -10.21 6.59
CA LEU A 8 7.53 -8.86 6.63
C LEU A 8 7.38 -8.35 8.07
N SER A 9 6.96 -9.18 9.02
CA SER A 9 6.87 -8.79 10.44
C SER A 9 8.23 -8.40 11.03
N ILE A 10 9.30 -9.13 10.67
CA ILE A 10 10.68 -8.81 11.11
C ILE A 10 11.21 -7.54 10.42
N GLN A 11 10.91 -7.32 9.14
CA GLN A 11 11.35 -6.10 8.44
C GLN A 11 10.53 -4.86 8.83
N LEU A 12 9.22 -5.01 9.07
CA LEU A 12 8.34 -3.93 9.52
C LEU A 12 8.63 -3.52 10.97
N SER A 13 8.91 -4.48 11.86
CA SER A 13 9.30 -4.18 13.24
C SER A 13 10.60 -3.37 13.34
N SER A 14 11.54 -3.56 12.40
CA SER A 14 12.76 -2.73 12.30
C SER A 14 12.46 -1.29 11.83
N ILE A 15 11.45 -1.10 10.97
CA ILE A 15 11.02 0.22 10.48
C ILE A 15 10.25 1.00 11.57
N CYS A 16 9.52 0.31 12.45
CA CYS A 16 8.72 0.93 13.52
C CYS A 16 9.56 1.67 14.59
N TYR A 17 10.86 1.41 14.74
CA TYR A 17 11.66 1.99 15.82
C TYR A 17 12.17 3.42 15.55
N SER A 18 11.98 3.94 14.35
CA SER A 18 12.35 5.32 14.00
C SER A 18 11.13 6.02 13.44
N ALA A 19 10.28 6.56 14.33
CA ALA A 19 9.20 7.47 13.99
C ALA A 19 9.77 8.72 13.29
N MET A 20 9.94 8.63 11.99
CA MET A 20 10.10 9.74 11.06
C MET A 20 8.88 9.68 10.14
N ASP A 21 8.22 10.82 9.92
CA ASP A 21 7.06 11.00 9.04
C ASP A 21 7.42 10.61 7.60
N LEU A 22 7.39 9.31 7.33
CA LEU A 22 7.93 8.77 6.11
C LEU A 22 6.86 8.69 5.05
N LYS A 23 7.03 9.46 3.97
CA LYS A 23 6.14 9.39 2.81
C LYS A 23 6.66 8.38 1.80
N LEU A 24 5.91 7.30 1.62
CA LEU A 24 6.09 6.34 0.54
C LEU A 24 5.33 6.82 -0.69
N THR A 25 5.93 6.64 -1.87
CA THR A 25 5.30 6.96 -3.15
C THR A 25 5.16 5.70 -3.98
N LEU A 26 3.95 5.43 -4.46
CA LEU A 26 3.65 4.34 -5.38
C LEU A 26 3.11 4.87 -6.69
N GLU A 27 3.53 4.26 -7.79
CA GLU A 27 3.03 4.55 -9.12
C GLU A 27 2.81 3.23 -9.85
N ASN A 28 1.59 2.99 -10.31
CA ASN A 28 1.29 1.83 -11.14
C ASN A 28 1.82 2.11 -12.57
N PRO A 29 2.71 1.28 -13.12
CA PRO A 29 3.21 1.46 -14.48
C PRO A 29 2.12 1.32 -15.55
N GLN A 30 1.03 0.61 -15.24
CA GLN A 30 -0.13 0.46 -16.11
C GLN A 30 -1.06 1.67 -15.95
N LYS A 31 -0.78 2.73 -16.74
CA LYS A 31 -1.62 3.94 -16.74
C LYS A 31 -2.95 3.67 -17.42
N THR A 32 -4.05 4.03 -16.76
CA THR A 32 -5.40 4.06 -17.37
C THR A 32 -5.76 5.45 -17.86
N THR A 33 -6.58 5.52 -18.90
CA THR A 33 -7.16 6.76 -19.42
C THR A 33 -8.44 7.17 -18.69
N MET A 34 -8.95 6.32 -17.80
CA MET A 34 -10.20 6.56 -17.07
C MET A 34 -9.98 7.52 -15.90
N CYS A 35 -10.76 8.60 -15.83
CA CYS A 35 -10.75 9.51 -14.69
C CYS A 35 -11.68 9.03 -13.59
N ARG A 36 -11.28 9.19 -12.32
CA ARG A 36 -12.08 8.84 -11.15
C ARG A 36 -13.45 9.56 -11.15
N ASN A 37 -14.49 8.88 -10.65
CA ASN A 37 -15.86 9.36 -10.39
C ASN A 37 -16.75 9.73 -11.60
N ARG A 38 -16.24 10.19 -12.74
CA ARG A 38 -17.08 10.55 -13.90
C ARG A 38 -17.59 9.28 -14.59
N ASN A 39 -18.91 9.06 -14.59
CA ASN A 39 -19.55 7.86 -15.18
C ASN A 39 -19.24 6.52 -14.48
N ALA A 40 -18.80 6.56 -13.21
CA ALA A 40 -18.62 5.35 -12.42
C ALA A 40 -19.95 4.63 -12.19
N ASP A 41 -20.02 3.36 -12.61
CA ASP A 41 -21.23 2.53 -12.71
C ASP A 41 -21.27 1.40 -11.66
N ARG A 42 -20.24 1.30 -10.82
CA ARG A 42 -20.16 0.34 -9.71
C ARG A 42 -19.79 1.04 -8.40
N CYS A 43 -20.15 0.41 -7.30
CA CYS A 43 -19.86 0.88 -5.96
C CYS A 43 -19.25 -0.25 -5.12
N LEU A 44 -18.09 -0.01 -4.54
CA LEU A 44 -17.47 -0.88 -3.53
C LEU A 44 -17.88 -0.36 -2.15
N LYS A 45 -18.43 -1.22 -1.31
CA LYS A 45 -18.80 -0.89 0.07
C LYS A 45 -17.92 -1.66 1.04
N LEU A 46 -17.29 -0.93 1.94
CA LEU A 46 -16.49 -1.45 3.04
C LEU A 46 -16.84 -0.64 4.28
N GLU A 47 -17.35 -1.30 5.31
CA GLU A 47 -17.90 -0.68 6.50
C GLU A 47 -18.98 0.35 6.15
N GLU A 48 -18.89 1.56 6.69
CA GLU A 48 -19.76 2.70 6.39
C GLU A 48 -19.31 3.46 5.14
N SER A 49 -18.14 3.12 4.57
CA SER A 49 -17.58 3.79 3.41
C SER A 49 -18.05 3.18 2.09
N ALA A 50 -18.27 4.05 1.11
CA ALA A 50 -18.69 3.66 -0.23
C ALA A 50 -17.82 4.36 -1.29
N PHE A 51 -17.28 3.59 -2.22
CA PHE A 51 -16.36 4.06 -3.25
C PHE A 51 -16.92 3.78 -4.64
N ARG A 52 -17.01 4.82 -5.47
CA ARG A 52 -17.51 4.67 -6.86
C ARG A 52 -16.36 4.30 -7.79
N VAL A 53 -16.53 3.23 -8.55
CA VAL A 53 -15.53 2.71 -9.49
C VAL A 53 -16.17 2.35 -10.83
N HIS A 54 -15.37 2.33 -11.89
CA HIS A 54 -15.82 1.82 -13.19
C HIS A 54 -15.73 0.30 -13.20
N ARG A 55 -16.73 -0.35 -13.81
CA ARG A 55 -16.73 -1.80 -14.03
C ARG A 55 -15.44 -2.29 -14.69
N GLY A 56 -14.90 -1.53 -15.66
CA GLY A 56 -13.66 -1.88 -16.36
C GLY A 56 -12.45 -2.01 -15.44
N MET A 57 -12.44 -1.33 -14.29
CA MET A 57 -11.35 -1.40 -13.32
C MET A 57 -11.40 -2.68 -12.49
N LEU A 58 -12.58 -3.30 -12.34
CA LEU A 58 -12.73 -4.47 -11.47
C LEU A 58 -11.93 -5.69 -11.94
N HIS A 59 -11.54 -5.74 -13.23
CA HIS A 59 -10.68 -6.78 -13.78
C HIS A 59 -9.23 -6.70 -13.28
N SER A 60 -8.81 -5.59 -12.68
CA SER A 60 -7.48 -5.45 -12.07
C SER A 60 -7.33 -6.27 -10.79
N SER A 61 -8.42 -6.80 -10.22
CA SER A 61 -8.41 -7.66 -9.05
C SER A 61 -9.18 -8.95 -9.32
N PRO A 62 -8.56 -10.13 -9.20
CA PRO A 62 -9.26 -11.41 -9.33
C PRO A 62 -10.44 -11.55 -8.35
N VAL A 63 -10.32 -10.99 -7.15
CA VAL A 63 -11.38 -10.99 -6.13
C VAL A 63 -12.58 -10.18 -6.61
N LEU A 64 -12.35 -8.95 -7.09
CA LEU A 64 -13.41 -8.07 -7.58
C LEU A 64 -14.06 -8.63 -8.86
N GLU A 65 -13.28 -9.24 -9.74
CA GLU A 65 -13.79 -9.91 -10.93
C GLU A 65 -14.72 -11.07 -10.58
N ARG A 66 -14.32 -11.95 -9.64
CA ARG A 66 -15.17 -13.04 -9.16
C ARG A 66 -16.46 -12.52 -8.52
N LEU A 67 -16.41 -11.40 -7.79
CA LEU A 67 -17.60 -10.76 -7.23
C LEU A 67 -18.54 -10.23 -8.31
N LEU A 68 -17.98 -9.65 -9.38
CA LEU A 68 -18.76 -9.16 -10.53
C LEU A 68 -19.44 -10.31 -11.28
N MET A 69 -18.79 -11.47 -11.38
CA MET A 69 -19.37 -12.66 -12.03
C MET A 69 -20.50 -13.29 -11.21
N LYS A 70 -20.51 -13.12 -9.88
CA LYS A 70 -21.56 -13.64 -9.00
C LYS A 70 -22.89 -12.88 -9.07
N GLY A 71 -22.99 -11.80 -9.85
CA GLY A 71 -24.27 -11.16 -10.16
C GLY A 71 -24.15 -9.72 -10.65
N ALA A 72 -25.24 -9.19 -11.21
CA ALA A 72 -25.32 -7.83 -11.75
C ALA A 72 -25.44 -6.72 -10.67
N ARG A 73 -24.91 -6.94 -9.46
CA ARG A 73 -25.04 -5.98 -8.38
C ARG A 73 -24.25 -4.71 -8.71
N THR A 74 -24.92 -3.57 -8.59
CA THR A 74 -24.29 -2.25 -8.66
C THR A 74 -23.40 -1.98 -7.45
N MET A 75 -23.71 -2.59 -6.30
CA MET A 75 -22.95 -2.48 -5.06
C MET A 75 -22.30 -3.82 -4.68
N LEU A 76 -20.99 -3.81 -4.47
CA LEU A 76 -20.17 -4.96 -4.08
C LEU A 76 -19.73 -4.75 -2.62
N HIS A 77 -20.18 -5.61 -1.72
CA HIS A 77 -19.82 -5.56 -0.30
C HIS A 77 -18.54 -6.33 -0.05
N LEU A 78 -17.59 -5.69 0.62
CA LEU A 78 -16.24 -6.23 0.84
C LEU A 78 -15.97 -6.58 2.32
N ASP A 79 -16.94 -6.38 3.22
CA ASP A 79 -16.79 -6.62 4.66
C ASP A 79 -16.36 -8.05 5.01
N TYR A 80 -16.76 -9.02 4.18
CA TYR A 80 -16.40 -10.41 4.38
C TYR A 80 -14.88 -10.67 4.26
N LEU A 81 -14.15 -9.83 3.49
CA LEU A 81 -12.69 -9.93 3.35
C LEU A 81 -11.94 -9.58 4.64
N LYS A 82 -12.61 -8.90 5.58
CA LYS A 82 -12.04 -8.61 6.90
C LYS A 82 -11.85 -9.84 7.77
N ALA A 83 -12.53 -10.95 7.45
CA ALA A 83 -12.32 -12.23 8.13
C ALA A 83 -10.87 -12.72 7.95
N ASP A 84 -10.30 -12.52 6.76
CA ASP A 84 -8.93 -12.92 6.42
C ASP A 84 -7.91 -11.82 6.69
N GLN A 85 -8.30 -10.54 6.51
CA GLN A 85 -7.43 -9.38 6.65
C GLN A 85 -8.05 -8.34 7.59
N LYS A 86 -7.74 -8.42 8.90
CA LYS A 86 -8.30 -7.50 9.92
C LYS A 86 -7.99 -6.02 9.65
N HIS A 87 -6.85 -5.74 9.03
CA HIS A 87 -6.40 -4.39 8.66
C HIS A 87 -6.90 -3.95 7.27
N PHE A 88 -7.86 -4.66 6.68
CA PHE A 88 -8.52 -4.20 5.48
C PHE A 88 -9.49 -3.07 5.83
N THR A 89 -8.98 -1.84 5.73
CA THR A 89 -9.67 -0.60 6.10
C THR A 89 -10.11 0.20 4.86
N PRO A 90 -11.03 1.17 5.02
CA PRO A 90 -11.38 2.10 3.95
C PRO A 90 -10.19 2.88 3.38
N ILE A 91 -9.17 3.16 4.20
CA ILE A 91 -7.93 3.84 3.78
C ILE A 91 -7.15 2.97 2.80
N GLY A 92 -6.89 1.71 3.16
CA GLY A 92 -6.21 0.77 2.28
C GLY A 92 -6.98 0.51 0.99
N LEU A 93 -8.32 0.40 1.07
CA LEU A 93 -9.17 0.27 -0.12
C LEU A 93 -9.08 1.50 -1.04
N ASN A 94 -9.02 2.71 -0.49
CA ASN A 94 -8.84 3.92 -1.29
C ASN A 94 -7.51 3.89 -2.05
N MET A 95 -6.42 3.46 -1.41
CA MET A 95 -5.10 3.33 -2.04
C MET A 95 -5.14 2.30 -3.18
N VAL A 96 -5.77 1.15 -2.97
CA VAL A 96 -5.94 0.15 -4.05
C VAL A 96 -6.72 0.75 -5.22
N ILE A 97 -7.79 1.51 -4.95
CA ILE A 97 -8.55 2.15 -6.01
C ILE A 97 -7.66 3.15 -6.78
N GLU A 98 -6.87 3.96 -6.09
CA GLU A 98 -5.92 4.88 -6.73
C GLU A 98 -4.87 4.14 -7.57
N TRP A 99 -4.38 2.99 -7.08
CA TRP A 99 -3.49 2.11 -7.82
C TRP A 99 -4.13 1.60 -9.11
N MET A 100 -5.38 1.15 -9.04
CA MET A 100 -6.15 0.71 -10.22
C MET A 100 -6.25 1.85 -11.22
N TYR A 101 -6.55 3.07 -10.77
CA TYR A 101 -6.61 4.26 -11.64
C TYR A 101 -5.25 4.76 -12.13
N GLY A 102 -4.14 4.08 -11.82
CA GLY A 102 -2.80 4.53 -12.19
C GLY A 102 -2.43 5.89 -11.60
N THR A 103 -3.11 6.29 -10.52
CA THR A 103 -2.85 7.54 -9.82
C THR A 103 -1.65 7.34 -8.91
N ARG A 104 -0.77 8.34 -8.85
CA ARG A 104 0.34 8.36 -7.91
C ARG A 104 -0.21 8.42 -6.48
N ILE A 105 0.21 7.48 -5.64
CA ILE A 105 -0.22 7.37 -4.25
C ILE A 105 0.93 7.87 -3.37
N GLU A 106 0.65 8.76 -2.44
CA GLU A 106 1.58 9.20 -1.41
C GLU A 106 0.97 8.95 -0.04
N PHE A 107 1.64 8.17 0.82
CA PHE A 107 1.12 7.84 2.13
C PHE A 107 2.23 7.65 3.17
N SER A 108 1.88 7.86 4.44
CA SER A 108 2.74 7.68 5.60
C SER A 108 2.93 6.20 5.95
N THR A 109 4.03 5.85 6.60
CA THR A 109 4.30 4.47 7.06
C THR A 109 3.23 3.92 8.02
N GLU A 110 2.48 4.78 8.71
CA GLU A 110 1.34 4.36 9.53
C GLU A 110 0.25 3.64 8.72
N HIS A 111 0.11 3.97 7.43
CA HIS A 111 -0.85 3.36 6.51
C HIS A 111 -0.26 2.21 5.69
N LEU A 112 0.99 1.81 5.96
CA LEU A 112 1.64 0.71 5.26
C LEU A 112 0.90 -0.62 5.48
N THR A 113 0.44 -0.86 6.71
CA THR A 113 -0.36 -2.05 7.02
C THR A 113 -1.70 -2.02 6.31
N ASP A 114 -2.36 -0.86 6.22
CA ASP A 114 -3.62 -0.70 5.48
C ASP A 114 -3.44 -1.01 3.99
N ALA A 115 -2.39 -0.46 3.37
CA ALA A 115 -2.07 -0.66 1.95
C ALA A 115 -1.81 -2.14 1.63
N LEU A 116 -0.97 -2.81 2.42
CA LEU A 116 -0.65 -4.23 2.23
C LEU A 116 -1.86 -5.11 2.47
N ALA A 117 -2.61 -4.87 3.55
CA ALA A 117 -3.80 -5.67 3.87
C ALA A 117 -4.86 -5.57 2.76
N ALA A 118 -5.06 -4.37 2.18
CA ALA A 118 -5.97 -4.18 1.07
C ALA A 118 -5.48 -4.85 -0.23
N ALA A 119 -4.19 -4.73 -0.56
CA ALA A 119 -3.62 -5.39 -1.73
C ALA A 119 -3.71 -6.93 -1.61
N PHE A 120 -3.44 -7.49 -0.44
CA PHE A 120 -3.63 -8.94 -0.19
C PHE A 120 -5.10 -9.36 -0.23
N ALA A 121 -5.99 -8.61 0.43
CA ALA A 121 -7.43 -8.90 0.45
C ALA A 121 -8.03 -8.93 -0.96
N LEU A 122 -7.47 -8.15 -1.89
CA LEU A 122 -7.92 -8.04 -3.26
C LEU A 122 -7.05 -8.83 -4.26
N GLU A 123 -6.09 -9.62 -3.78
CA GLU A 123 -5.15 -10.43 -4.59
C GLU A 123 -4.39 -9.59 -5.64
N MET A 124 -4.02 -8.35 -5.31
CA MET A 124 -3.27 -7.43 -6.17
C MET A 124 -1.78 -7.46 -5.84
N TYR A 125 -1.12 -8.55 -6.23
CA TYR A 125 0.28 -8.83 -5.89
C TYR A 125 1.29 -7.89 -6.57
N ASP A 126 0.91 -7.29 -7.70
CA ASP A 126 1.67 -6.22 -8.36
C ASP A 126 1.80 -4.99 -7.46
N MET A 127 0.72 -4.62 -6.76
CA MET A 127 0.74 -3.54 -5.79
C MET A 127 1.56 -3.93 -4.54
N VAL A 128 1.46 -5.19 -4.08
CA VAL A 128 2.28 -5.68 -2.96
C VAL A 128 3.77 -5.54 -3.27
N GLU A 129 4.20 -6.01 -4.44
CA GLU A 129 5.60 -5.89 -4.88
C GLU A 129 6.03 -4.42 -4.96
N ALA A 130 5.19 -3.53 -5.48
CA ALA A 130 5.49 -2.10 -5.54
C ALA A 130 5.65 -1.47 -4.14
N VAL A 131 4.81 -1.85 -3.18
CA VAL A 131 4.93 -1.42 -1.77
C VAL A 131 6.24 -1.92 -1.16
N GLU A 132 6.57 -3.19 -1.36
CA GLU A 132 7.83 -3.77 -0.87
C GLU A 132 9.06 -3.06 -1.45
N GLN A 133 9.07 -2.80 -2.75
CA GLN A 133 10.15 -2.08 -3.41
C GLN A 133 10.28 -0.64 -2.90
N ALA A 134 9.17 0.06 -2.64
CA ALA A 134 9.19 1.40 -2.06
C ALA A 134 9.82 1.41 -0.66
N VAL A 135 9.50 0.40 0.16
CA VAL A 135 10.08 0.22 1.50
C VAL A 135 11.58 -0.10 1.42
N LEU A 136 11.99 -1.03 0.53
CA LEU A 136 13.40 -1.40 0.36
C LEU A 136 14.25 -0.25 -0.17
N LYS A 137 13.73 0.50 -1.14
CA LYS A 137 14.38 1.72 -1.64
C LYS A 137 14.62 2.70 -0.51
N TYR A 138 13.63 2.88 0.37
CA TYR A 138 13.82 3.73 1.54
C TYR A 138 14.91 3.20 2.49
N GLN A 139 14.92 1.89 2.80
CA GLN A 139 15.96 1.30 3.65
C GLN A 139 17.36 1.54 3.05
N SER A 140 17.55 1.34 1.75
CA SER A 140 18.84 1.60 1.08
C SER A 140 19.28 3.07 1.18
N ILE A 141 18.34 4.01 1.05
CA ILE A 141 18.60 5.44 1.23
C ILE A 141 18.95 5.75 2.68
N SER A 142 18.23 5.17 3.65
CA SER A 142 18.51 5.37 5.08
C SER A 142 19.92 4.88 5.45
N HIS A 143 20.38 3.75 4.89
CA HIS A 143 21.75 3.24 5.11
C HIS A 143 22.82 4.10 4.41
N SER A 144 22.56 4.59 3.20
CA SER A 144 23.48 5.50 2.49
C SER A 144 23.58 6.87 3.18
N THR A 145 22.47 7.35 3.74
CA THR A 145 22.43 8.64 4.46
C THR A 145 23.05 8.49 5.85
N ARG A 146 22.88 7.35 6.52
CA ARG A 146 23.58 7.03 7.78
C ARG A 146 25.10 6.93 7.57
N SER A 147 25.56 6.43 6.42
CA SER A 147 26.98 6.44 6.03
C SER A 147 27.52 7.85 5.74
N ARG A 148 26.69 8.79 5.26
CA ARG A 148 27.09 10.20 5.11
C ARG A 148 27.08 10.96 6.43
N PHE A 149 26.13 10.70 7.32
CA PHE A 149 26.11 11.31 8.66
C PHE A 149 27.21 10.77 9.60
N THR A 150 27.70 9.54 9.41
CA THR A 150 28.87 9.07 10.16
C THR A 150 30.17 9.69 9.68
N ASN A 151 30.26 10.20 8.44
CA ASN A 151 31.46 10.87 7.96
C ASN A 151 31.54 12.34 8.37
N ASP A 152 30.41 13.01 8.63
CA ASP A 152 30.41 14.38 9.14
C ASP A 152 30.36 14.45 10.69
N ALA A 153 29.89 13.39 11.37
CA ALA A 153 29.97 13.28 12.83
C ALA A 153 31.32 12.76 13.34
N LEU A 154 32.15 12.13 12.49
CA LEU A 154 33.52 11.72 12.85
C LEU A 154 34.54 12.86 12.75
N CYS A 155 34.15 14.05 12.30
CA CYS A 155 35.01 15.25 12.35
C CYS A 155 34.88 16.04 13.67
N TRP A 156 33.97 15.66 14.59
CA TRP A 156 33.74 16.39 15.85
C TRP A 156 34.24 15.67 17.11
N PHE A 157 34.79 14.45 16.99
CA PHE A 157 35.26 13.65 18.13
C PHE A 157 36.77 13.32 18.10
N ALA A 158 37.55 14.06 17.31
CA ALA A 158 39.01 13.84 17.22
C ALA A 158 39.87 14.78 18.11
N ASP A 159 39.27 15.62 18.96
CA ASP A 159 40.00 16.55 19.85
C ASP A 159 39.54 16.47 21.32
N ILE A 160 39.48 15.28 21.92
CA ILE A 160 39.44 15.15 23.38
C ILE A 160 40.50 14.12 23.80
N ASP A 161 41.63 14.66 24.22
CA ASP A 161 42.73 13.96 24.88
C ASP A 161 42.26 13.23 26.14
N PHE A 162 42.77 12.01 26.31
CA PHE A 162 42.99 11.40 27.62
C PHE A 162 44.33 10.64 27.62
#